data_AF-A0A8T7JA10-F1
#
_entry.id   AF-A0A8T7JA10-F1
#
_cell.length_a   1.000
_cell.length_b   1.000
_cell.length_c   1.000
_cell.angle_alpha   90.00
_cell.angle_beta   90.00
_cell.angle_gamma   90.00
#
_symmetry.space_group_name_H-M   'P 1'
#
loop_
_entity.id
_entity.type
_entity.pdbx_description
1 polymer ?
#
loop_
_entity_poly.entity_id
_entity_poly.type
_entity_poly.pdbx_seq_one_letter_code
_entity_poly.pdbx_strand_id
1 'polypeptide(L)'
;MRVGINGLGRIGRLALRIAANDHEFEFVKSNDPGGDAALFAHLLQFDSTHGKYPEDIIAADAEIQMGRHRIQHQTQRAIADTDWSGVDLVIEASGKFKALDQLQPYFDQGVQRVLLTAPSKDPAALNLVYGVNHHLYDAAQHCLVTAASCTTNCIAPVVKVIHGEFGIEHGSITTIHDITNTQSILDAPHKDLRR
;
A
#
# COMPACT_ATOMS: atom_id res chain seq x y z
N MET A 1 -16.52 -4.43 -2.24
CA MET A 1 -15.81 -3.21 -2.64
C MET A 1 -14.75 -3.56 -3.67
N ARG A 2 -14.70 -2.86 -4.80
CA ARG A 2 -13.73 -3.09 -5.87
C ARG A 2 -12.44 -2.35 -5.58
N VAL A 3 -11.33 -3.08 -5.51
CA VAL A 3 -10.04 -2.57 -5.06
C VAL A 3 -9.03 -2.59 -6.21
N GLY A 4 -8.32 -1.47 -6.35
CA GLY A 4 -7.14 -1.33 -7.20
C GLY A 4 -5.86 -1.28 -6.37
N ILE A 5 -4.75 -1.78 -6.91
CA ILE A 5 -3.42 -1.65 -6.28
C ILE A 5 -2.45 -0.98 -7.24
N ASN A 6 -1.89 0.17 -6.86
CA ASN A 6 -0.78 0.78 -7.61
C ASN A 6 0.55 0.51 -6.89
N GLY A 7 1.46 -0.19 -7.56
CA GLY A 7 2.72 -0.69 -7.02
C GLY A 7 2.59 -2.11 -6.45
N LEU A 8 3.06 -3.10 -7.20
CA LEU A 8 3.17 -4.51 -6.79
C LEU A 8 4.58 -4.83 -6.26
N GLY A 9 5.12 -3.90 -5.48
CA GLY A 9 6.29 -4.10 -4.64
C GLY A 9 5.99 -4.97 -3.41
N ARG A 10 6.86 -4.90 -2.39
CA ARG A 10 6.70 -5.72 -1.17
C ARG A 10 5.32 -5.51 -0.51
N ILE A 11 4.92 -4.26 -0.28
CA ILE A 11 3.67 -3.97 0.45
C ILE A 11 2.43 -4.26 -0.39
N GLY A 12 2.40 -3.85 -1.67
CA GLY A 12 1.25 -4.13 -2.55
C GLY A 12 0.97 -5.62 -2.70
N ARG A 13 2.02 -6.44 -2.89
CA ARG A 13 1.86 -7.91 -2.97
C ARG A 13 1.37 -8.52 -1.67
N LEU A 14 1.88 -8.07 -0.51
CA LEU A 14 1.43 -8.59 0.77
C LEU A 14 0.01 -8.15 1.10
N ALA A 15 -0.37 -6.90 0.79
CA ALA A 15 -1.74 -6.43 0.93
C ALA A 15 -2.70 -7.30 0.11
N LEU A 16 -2.36 -7.58 -1.15
CA LEU A 16 -3.15 -8.49 -2.00
C LEU A 16 -3.23 -9.90 -1.41
N ARG A 17 -2.09 -10.50 -1.03
CA ARG A 17 -2.04 -11.85 -0.45
C ARG A 17 -2.90 -12.00 0.80
N ILE A 18 -2.89 -11.00 1.68
CA ILE A 18 -3.64 -11.03 2.94
C ILE A 18 -5.14 -10.82 2.68
N ALA A 19 -5.50 -9.85 1.85
CA ALA A 19 -6.89 -9.47 1.63
C ALA A 19 -7.63 -10.33 0.58
N ALA A 20 -6.93 -11.15 -0.20
CA ALA A 20 -7.55 -11.95 -1.27
C ALA A 20 -8.63 -12.93 -0.76
N ASN A 21 -8.52 -13.42 0.46
CA ASN A 21 -9.50 -14.36 1.04
C ASN A 21 -10.65 -13.65 1.76
N ASP A 22 -10.63 -12.33 1.82
CA ASP A 22 -11.73 -11.54 2.37
C ASP A 22 -12.79 -11.28 1.30
N HIS A 23 -14.03 -11.69 1.59
CA HIS A 23 -15.13 -11.56 0.64
C HIS A 23 -15.61 -10.10 0.46
N GLU A 24 -15.23 -9.19 1.36
CA GLU A 24 -15.55 -7.77 1.26
C GLU A 24 -14.75 -7.06 0.14
N PHE A 25 -13.57 -7.57 -0.21
CA PHE A 25 -12.70 -6.99 -1.23
C PHE A 25 -12.69 -7.82 -2.50
N GLU A 26 -12.89 -7.17 -3.65
CA GLU A 26 -12.69 -7.75 -4.97
C GLU A 26 -11.56 -6.98 -5.66
N PHE A 27 -10.41 -7.63 -5.86
CA PHE A 27 -9.31 -7.00 -6.57
C PHE A 27 -9.55 -7.08 -8.06
N VAL A 28 -9.64 -5.91 -8.70
CA VAL A 28 -10.05 -5.80 -10.11
C VAL A 28 -8.97 -5.19 -11.00
N LYS A 29 -8.08 -4.37 -10.43
CA LYS A 29 -7.03 -3.69 -11.20
C LYS A 29 -5.73 -3.60 -10.43
N SER A 30 -4.62 -3.68 -11.15
CA SER A 30 -3.30 -3.39 -10.61
C SER A 30 -2.47 -2.62 -11.62
N ASN A 31 -1.50 -1.85 -11.13
CA ASN A 31 -0.54 -1.17 -11.98
C ASN A 31 0.85 -1.25 -11.38
N ASP A 32 1.84 -1.63 -12.17
CA ASP A 32 3.26 -1.47 -11.81
C ASP A 32 4.12 -1.44 -13.09
N PRO A 33 4.88 -0.35 -13.34
CA PRO A 33 5.70 -0.23 -14.55
C PRO A 33 6.95 -1.13 -14.54
N GLY A 34 7.18 -1.90 -13.47
CA GLY A 34 8.35 -2.77 -13.28
C GLY A 34 8.26 -4.14 -13.95
N GLY A 35 7.11 -4.55 -14.50
CA GLY A 35 6.95 -5.86 -15.12
C GLY A 35 5.55 -6.08 -15.68
N ASP A 36 5.33 -7.23 -16.32
CA ASP A 36 4.03 -7.62 -16.86
C ASP A 36 3.23 -8.51 -15.87
N ALA A 37 2.03 -8.92 -16.28
CA ALA A 37 1.15 -9.76 -15.48
C ALA A 37 1.81 -11.10 -15.10
N ALA A 38 2.57 -11.70 -16.03
CA ALA A 38 3.27 -12.96 -15.79
C ALA A 38 4.35 -12.83 -14.72
N LEU A 39 5.14 -11.76 -14.77
CA LEU A 39 6.13 -11.44 -13.74
C LEU A 39 5.47 -11.26 -12.38
N PHE A 40 4.40 -10.47 -12.29
CA PHE A 40 3.77 -10.21 -11.00
C PHE A 40 2.97 -11.40 -10.46
N ALA A 41 2.39 -12.24 -11.32
CA ALA A 41 1.83 -13.53 -10.91
C ALA A 41 2.91 -14.40 -10.24
N HIS A 42 4.10 -14.49 -10.83
CA HIS A 42 5.23 -15.21 -10.23
C HIS A 42 5.64 -14.61 -8.87
N LEU A 43 5.81 -13.28 -8.79
CA LEU A 43 6.20 -12.61 -7.53
C LEU A 43 5.11 -12.65 -6.44
N LEU A 44 3.85 -12.82 -6.81
CA LEU A 44 2.75 -13.07 -5.87
C LEU A 44 2.75 -14.53 -5.41
N GLN A 45 3.01 -15.47 -6.32
CA GLN A 45 3.08 -16.90 -6.04
C GLN A 45 4.22 -17.23 -5.07
N PHE A 46 5.38 -16.61 -5.23
CA PHE A 46 6.59 -16.95 -4.47
C PHE A 46 7.16 -15.71 -3.74
N ASP A 47 7.18 -15.76 -2.41
CA ASP A 47 7.81 -14.73 -1.58
C ASP A 47 8.91 -15.36 -0.70
N SER A 48 10.12 -14.79 -0.73
CA SER A 48 11.27 -15.32 0.00
C SER A 48 11.13 -15.27 1.52
N THR A 49 10.26 -14.40 2.05
CA THR A 49 10.04 -14.20 3.49
C THR A 49 8.77 -14.93 3.94
N HIS A 50 7.72 -14.89 3.12
CA HIS A 50 6.39 -15.39 3.48
C HIS A 50 5.99 -16.69 2.75
N GLY A 51 6.93 -17.31 2.04
CA GLY A 51 6.73 -18.58 1.34
C GLY A 51 5.80 -18.50 0.13
N LYS A 52 5.49 -19.68 -0.42
CA LYS A 52 4.57 -19.83 -1.56
C LYS A 52 3.14 -19.47 -1.13
N TYR A 53 2.42 -18.73 -1.96
CA TYR A 53 0.98 -18.57 -1.80
C TYR A 53 0.27 -19.94 -1.94
N PRO A 54 -0.72 -20.29 -1.10
CA PRO A 54 -1.30 -21.64 -1.08
C PRO A 54 -2.00 -22.04 -2.38
N GLU A 55 -2.67 -21.09 -3.03
CA GLU A 55 -3.36 -21.29 -4.30
C GLU A 55 -2.46 -20.93 -5.48
N ASP A 56 -2.76 -21.50 -6.65
CA ASP A 56 -2.05 -21.18 -7.86
C ASP A 56 -2.49 -19.80 -8.39
N ILE A 57 -1.50 -18.99 -8.74
CA ILE A 57 -1.66 -17.66 -9.32
C ILE A 57 -1.13 -17.74 -10.75
N ILE A 58 -2.02 -17.53 -11.71
CA ILE A 58 -1.70 -17.61 -13.13
C ILE A 58 -1.89 -16.26 -13.80
N ALA A 59 -1.18 -16.04 -14.90
CA ALA A 59 -1.38 -14.89 -15.76
C ALA A 59 -1.92 -15.35 -17.12
N ALA A 60 -2.84 -14.57 -17.67
CA ALA A 60 -3.32 -14.70 -19.03
C ALA A 60 -3.39 -13.30 -19.63
N ASP A 61 -2.67 -13.06 -20.73
CA ASP A 61 -2.52 -11.73 -21.33
C ASP A 61 -2.09 -10.66 -20.31
N ALA A 62 -2.91 -9.63 -20.12
CA ALA A 62 -2.74 -8.57 -19.15
C ALA A 62 -3.60 -8.77 -17.88
N GLU A 63 -3.95 -10.02 -17.54
CA GLU A 63 -4.75 -10.37 -16.36
C GLU A 63 -3.96 -11.30 -15.42
N ILE A 64 -4.02 -11.01 -14.11
CA ILE A 64 -3.58 -11.91 -13.05
C ILE A 64 -4.82 -12.56 -12.44
N GLN A 65 -4.84 -13.90 -12.39
CA GLN A 65 -5.89 -14.69 -11.78
C GLN A 65 -5.40 -15.27 -10.47
N MET A 66 -6.11 -14.95 -9.39
CA MET A 66 -5.79 -15.36 -8.02
C MET A 66 -7.10 -15.69 -7.30
N GLY A 67 -7.40 -16.98 -7.17
CA GLY A 67 -8.68 -17.44 -6.62
C GLY A 67 -9.86 -16.86 -7.40
N ARG A 68 -10.72 -16.09 -6.72
CA ARG A 68 -11.89 -15.41 -7.33
C ARG A 68 -11.55 -14.12 -8.06
N HIS A 69 -10.34 -13.59 -7.92
CA HIS A 69 -9.95 -12.28 -8.42
C HIS A 69 -9.41 -12.38 -9.84
N ARG A 70 -9.96 -11.56 -10.73
CA ARG A 70 -9.48 -11.34 -12.09
C ARG A 70 -8.96 -9.90 -12.16
N ILE A 71 -7.65 -9.75 -12.08
CA ILE A 71 -7.00 -8.46 -11.86
C ILE A 71 -6.38 -8.01 -13.18
N GLN A 72 -6.96 -6.98 -13.79
CA GLN A 72 -6.35 -6.35 -14.96
C GLN A 72 -5.06 -5.63 -14.54
N HIS A 73 -3.95 -6.03 -15.13
CA HIS A 73 -2.62 -5.51 -14.84
C HIS A 73 -2.17 -4.51 -15.91
N GLN A 74 -1.65 -3.39 -15.46
CA GLN A 74 -1.19 -2.28 -16.28
C GLN A 74 0.25 -1.90 -15.91
N THR A 75 0.99 -1.26 -16.82
CA THR A 75 2.42 -0.99 -16.67
C THR A 75 2.77 0.49 -16.80
N GLN A 76 1.83 1.35 -16.43
CA GLN A 76 1.90 2.78 -16.66
C GLN A 76 2.66 3.52 -15.54
N ARG A 77 3.35 4.60 -15.91
CA ARG A 77 4.17 5.40 -14.98
C ARG A 77 3.42 6.56 -14.35
N ALA A 78 2.42 7.09 -15.04
CA ALA A 78 1.53 8.14 -14.55
C ALA A 78 0.16 7.54 -14.24
N ILE A 79 -0.48 8.07 -13.19
CA ILE A 79 -1.80 7.61 -12.75
C ILE A 79 -2.85 7.87 -13.85
N ALA A 80 -2.74 9.00 -14.54
CA ALA A 80 -3.67 9.41 -15.60
C ALA A 80 -3.65 8.47 -16.83
N ASP A 81 -2.54 7.76 -17.07
CA ASP A 81 -2.40 6.83 -18.20
C ASP A 81 -2.96 5.45 -17.88
N THR A 82 -3.26 5.19 -16.61
CA THR A 82 -3.81 3.93 -16.11
C THR A 82 -5.33 4.06 -16.05
N ASP A 83 -6.06 3.07 -16.56
CA ASP A 83 -7.52 3.02 -16.41
C ASP A 83 -7.89 2.53 -15.02
N TRP A 84 -8.41 3.41 -14.16
CA TRP A 84 -8.93 3.09 -12.82
C TRP A 84 -10.46 3.06 -12.75
N SER A 85 -11.16 3.15 -13.88
CA SER A 85 -12.61 3.09 -13.92
C SER A 85 -13.13 1.82 -13.24
N GLY A 86 -14.20 1.95 -12.45
CA GLY A 86 -14.79 0.83 -11.70
C GLY A 86 -14.01 0.39 -10.46
N VAL A 87 -13.00 1.14 -10.01
CA VAL A 87 -12.35 0.94 -8.72
C VAL A 87 -12.95 1.89 -7.68
N ASP A 88 -13.34 1.34 -6.52
CA ASP A 88 -13.87 2.14 -5.41
C ASP A 88 -12.73 2.67 -4.52
N LEU A 89 -11.74 1.82 -4.25
CA LEU A 89 -10.59 2.09 -3.40
C LEU A 89 -9.30 1.74 -4.12
N VAL A 90 -8.34 2.66 -4.14
CA VAL A 90 -6.95 2.36 -4.56
C VAL A 90 -6.06 2.24 -3.33
N ILE A 91 -5.32 1.13 -3.24
CA ILE A 91 -4.16 0.99 -2.37
C ILE A 91 -2.94 1.51 -3.13
N GLU A 92 -2.42 2.66 -2.72
CA GLU A 92 -1.27 3.30 -3.32
C GLU A 92 0.01 2.88 -2.57
N ALA A 93 0.67 1.89 -3.14
CA ALA A 93 1.84 1.20 -2.61
C ALA A 93 3.12 1.43 -3.45
N SER A 94 3.09 2.31 -4.46
CA SER A 94 4.27 2.65 -5.26
C SER A 94 5.32 3.42 -4.46
N GLY A 95 4.90 4.09 -3.38
CA GLY A 95 5.75 4.99 -2.60
C GLY A 95 6.14 6.28 -3.34
N LYS A 96 5.56 6.54 -4.52
CA LYS A 96 5.87 7.70 -5.36
C LYS A 96 4.87 8.85 -5.18
N PHE A 97 3.57 8.54 -5.16
CA PHE A 97 2.49 9.53 -5.05
C PHE A 97 1.97 9.59 -3.62
N LYS A 98 2.04 10.75 -2.98
CA LYS A 98 1.72 10.88 -1.54
C LYS A 98 0.90 12.10 -1.18
N ALA A 99 0.79 13.07 -2.08
CA ALA A 99 0.03 14.30 -1.87
C ALA A 99 -1.24 14.29 -2.72
N LEU A 100 -2.27 14.99 -2.25
CA LEU A 100 -3.61 14.96 -2.84
C LEU A 100 -3.60 15.41 -4.31
N ASP A 101 -2.82 16.45 -4.61
CA ASP A 101 -2.63 16.98 -5.97
C ASP A 101 -2.06 15.93 -6.94
N GLN A 102 -1.12 15.11 -6.47
CA GLN A 102 -0.55 14.01 -7.26
C GLN A 102 -1.54 12.85 -7.47
N LEU A 103 -2.49 12.70 -6.55
CA LEU A 103 -3.48 11.61 -6.55
C LEU A 103 -4.79 12.00 -7.24
N GLN A 104 -4.96 13.29 -7.58
CA GLN A 104 -6.12 13.82 -8.30
C GLN A 104 -6.55 12.96 -9.50
N PRO A 105 -5.63 12.42 -10.33
CA PRO A 105 -6.02 11.59 -11.47
C PRO A 105 -6.75 10.29 -11.11
N TYR A 106 -6.66 9.79 -9.87
CA TYR A 106 -7.51 8.69 -9.40
C TYR A 106 -8.96 9.15 -9.26
N PHE A 107 -9.16 10.27 -8.58
CA PHE A 107 -10.49 10.82 -8.30
C PHE A 107 -11.19 11.28 -9.58
N ASP A 108 -10.44 11.84 -10.52
CA ASP A 108 -10.97 12.24 -11.84
C ASP A 108 -11.51 11.05 -12.64
N GLN A 109 -11.03 9.83 -12.35
CA GLN A 109 -11.49 8.58 -12.97
C GLN A 109 -12.61 7.90 -12.18
N GLY A 110 -13.10 8.52 -11.11
CA GLY A 110 -14.22 8.03 -10.30
C GLY A 110 -13.81 7.15 -9.11
N VAL A 111 -12.51 7.01 -8.82
CA VAL A 111 -12.06 6.37 -7.57
C VAL A 111 -12.56 7.20 -6.38
N GLN A 112 -13.20 6.56 -5.41
CA GLN A 112 -13.79 7.27 -4.28
C GLN A 112 -12.77 7.52 -3.17
N ARG A 113 -11.82 6.59 -3.00
CA ARG A 113 -10.87 6.61 -1.89
C ARG A 113 -9.48 6.14 -2.29
N VAL A 114 -8.47 6.71 -1.63
CA VAL A 114 -7.08 6.28 -1.75
C VAL A 114 -6.51 5.98 -0.36
N LEU A 115 -5.94 4.79 -0.21
CA LEU A 115 -5.17 4.36 0.96
C LEU A 115 -3.68 4.35 0.63
N LEU A 116 -2.92 5.27 1.23
CA LEU A 116 -1.47 5.31 1.13
C LEU A 116 -0.84 4.30 2.08
N THR A 117 0.12 3.51 1.59
CA THR A 117 0.89 2.57 2.43
C THR A 117 2.17 3.17 3.02
N ALA A 118 2.29 4.50 2.96
CA ALA A 118 3.44 5.25 3.45
C ALA A 118 2.96 6.56 4.06
N PRO A 119 3.72 7.15 5.01
CA PRO A 119 3.34 8.40 5.63
C PRO A 119 3.24 9.53 4.60
N SER A 120 2.17 10.30 4.71
CA SER A 120 1.99 11.55 3.98
C SER A 120 2.14 12.75 4.90
N LYS A 121 2.66 13.85 4.36
CA LYS A 121 2.68 15.17 5.01
C LYS A 121 1.50 16.04 4.58
N ASP A 122 0.67 15.54 3.67
CA ASP A 122 -0.48 16.26 3.16
C ASP A 122 -1.54 16.41 4.26
N PRO A 123 -2.00 17.63 4.57
CA PRO A 123 -2.99 17.85 5.62
C PRO A 123 -4.35 17.22 5.31
N ALA A 124 -4.66 16.91 4.04
CA ALA A 124 -5.88 16.21 3.66
C ALA A 124 -5.81 14.69 3.93
N ALA A 125 -4.61 14.14 4.13
CA ALA A 125 -4.43 12.72 4.40
C ALA A 125 -4.64 12.43 5.89
N LEU A 126 -5.74 11.75 6.23
CA LEU A 126 -5.95 11.28 7.59
C LEU A 126 -4.96 10.16 7.91
N ASN A 127 -4.07 10.40 8.87
CA ASN A 127 -3.07 9.42 9.30
C ASN A 127 -3.62 8.50 10.38
N LEU A 128 -3.72 7.21 10.07
CA LEU A 128 -4.36 6.21 10.91
C LEU A 128 -3.40 5.10 11.31
N VAL A 129 -3.50 4.73 12.59
CA VAL A 129 -3.04 3.45 13.13
C VAL A 129 -4.27 2.71 13.64
N TYR A 130 -4.52 1.53 13.06
CA TYR A 130 -5.66 0.70 13.45
C TYR A 130 -5.56 0.29 14.93
N GLY A 131 -6.68 0.30 15.66
CA GLY A 131 -6.70 0.13 17.12
C GLY A 131 -6.30 1.35 17.96
N VAL A 132 -5.62 2.35 17.37
CA VAL A 132 -5.21 3.58 18.08
C VAL A 132 -6.22 4.70 17.84
N ASN A 133 -6.34 5.17 16.60
CA ASN A 133 -7.15 6.33 16.21
C ASN A 133 -8.05 6.09 14.99
N HIS A 134 -8.24 4.83 14.55
CA HIS A 134 -9.10 4.49 13.42
C HIS A 134 -10.55 4.97 13.52
N HIS A 135 -11.07 5.20 14.74
CA HIS A 135 -12.40 5.75 14.97
C HIS A 135 -12.56 7.21 14.50
N LEU A 136 -11.46 7.91 14.20
CA LEU A 136 -11.48 9.25 13.60
C LEU A 136 -11.86 9.23 12.12
N TYR A 137 -11.86 8.05 11.49
CA TYR A 137 -12.23 7.91 10.10
C TYR A 137 -13.72 8.18 9.89
N ASP A 138 -14.01 9.28 9.22
CA ASP A 138 -15.30 9.60 8.63
C ASP A 138 -15.28 9.36 7.12
N ALA A 139 -16.12 8.44 6.67
CA ALA A 139 -16.27 8.09 5.27
C ALA A 139 -16.73 9.26 4.38
N ALA A 140 -17.47 10.22 4.92
CA ALA A 140 -17.97 11.38 4.18
C ALA A 140 -16.90 12.47 3.96
N GLN A 141 -15.87 12.50 4.81
CA GLN A 141 -14.84 13.54 4.80
C GLN A 141 -13.50 13.05 4.26
N HIS A 142 -13.14 11.79 4.54
CA HIS A 142 -11.81 11.28 4.28
C HIS A 142 -11.78 10.42 3.02
N CYS A 143 -11.49 11.06 1.89
CA CYS A 143 -11.17 10.39 0.63
C CYS A 143 -9.70 9.93 0.55
N LEU A 144 -8.81 10.49 1.38
CA LEU A 144 -7.40 10.15 1.44
C LEU A 144 -7.01 9.73 2.86
N VAL A 145 -6.52 8.51 3.00
CA VAL A 145 -6.04 7.95 4.27
C VAL A 145 -4.62 7.45 4.10
N THR A 146 -3.77 7.62 5.11
CA THR A 146 -2.46 6.97 5.18
C THR A 146 -2.40 6.00 6.34
N ALA A 147 -1.95 4.77 6.07
CA ALA A 147 -1.74 3.72 7.07
C ALA A 147 -0.43 3.91 7.87
N ALA A 148 0.01 5.16 8.02
CA ALA A 148 1.26 5.56 8.66
C ALA A 148 2.50 4.82 8.10
N SER A 149 3.51 4.62 8.95
CA SER A 149 4.68 3.76 8.68
C SER A 149 4.63 2.50 9.54
N CYS A 150 5.42 1.48 9.18
CA CYS A 150 5.60 0.27 10.01
C CYS A 150 6.03 0.61 11.44
N THR A 151 7.02 1.51 11.60
CA THR A 151 7.50 1.94 12.92
C THR A 151 6.40 2.67 13.70
N THR A 152 5.60 3.52 13.05
CA THR A 152 4.48 4.21 13.69
C THR A 152 3.43 3.22 14.19
N ASN A 153 3.07 2.23 13.37
CA ASN A 153 2.12 1.17 13.76
C ASN A 153 2.63 0.33 14.94
N CYS A 154 3.96 0.10 15.03
CA CYS A 154 4.57 -0.61 16.14
C CYS A 154 4.52 0.19 17.45
N ILE A 155 4.92 1.47 17.42
CA ILE A 155 5.10 2.27 18.65
C ILE A 155 3.82 2.93 19.15
N ALA A 156 2.89 3.28 18.26
CA ALA A 156 1.69 4.05 18.63
C ALA A 156 0.78 3.35 19.67
N PRO A 157 0.56 2.02 19.63
CA PRO A 157 -0.19 1.32 20.67
C PRO A 157 0.48 1.40 22.05
N VAL A 158 1.81 1.26 22.09
CA VAL A 158 2.59 1.38 23.34
C VAL A 158 2.48 2.80 23.90
N VAL A 159 2.65 3.80 23.05
CA VAL A 159 2.48 5.22 23.42
C VAL A 159 1.06 5.49 23.93
N LYS A 160 0.03 4.97 23.25
CA LYS A 160 -1.38 5.16 23.65
C LYS A 160 -1.62 4.66 25.08
N VAL A 161 -1.15 3.46 25.41
CA VAL A 161 -1.35 2.87 26.74
C VAL A 161 -0.54 3.64 27.79
N ILE A 162 0.76 3.84 27.58
CA ILE A 162 1.61 4.51 28.57
C ILE A 162 1.15 5.95 28.81
N HIS A 163 0.84 6.69 27.75
CA HIS A 163 0.38 8.07 27.88
C HIS A 163 -0.99 8.16 28.55
N GLY A 164 -1.90 7.22 28.25
CA GLY A 164 -3.23 7.18 28.86
C GLY A 164 -3.20 6.89 30.35
N GLU A 165 -2.34 5.97 30.79
CA GLU A 165 -2.28 5.54 32.20
C GLU A 165 -1.35 6.41 33.07
N PHE A 166 -0.22 6.86 32.51
CA PHE A 166 0.86 7.47 33.29
C PHE A 166 1.20 8.90 32.86
N GLY A 167 0.77 9.31 31.67
CA GLY A 167 1.27 10.52 31.02
C GLY A 167 2.71 10.35 30.50
N ILE A 168 3.03 11.05 29.42
CA ILE A 168 4.40 11.11 28.87
C ILE A 168 4.76 12.58 28.75
N GLU A 169 5.82 13.00 29.43
CA GLU A 169 6.36 14.36 29.32
C GLU A 169 7.34 14.47 28.13
N HIS A 170 8.28 13.53 28.04
CA HIS A 170 9.27 13.44 26.96
C HIS A 170 9.55 11.98 26.58
N GLY A 171 10.02 11.75 25.35
CA GLY A 171 10.35 10.41 24.86
C GLY A 171 11.40 10.45 23.75
N SER A 172 12.16 9.37 23.64
CA SER A 172 13.08 9.11 22.54
C SER A 172 12.86 7.68 22.05
N ILE A 173 12.90 7.48 20.73
CA ILE A 173 12.73 6.16 20.13
C ILE A 173 13.89 5.88 19.19
N THR A 174 14.40 4.66 19.26
CA THR A 174 15.37 4.11 18.31
C THR A 174 14.83 2.78 17.82
N THR A 175 14.76 2.61 16.50
CA THR A 175 14.36 1.35 15.88
C THR A 175 15.58 0.71 15.22
N ILE A 176 15.81 -0.57 15.51
CA ILE A 176 16.68 -1.42 14.68
C ILE A 176 15.76 -1.97 13.59
N HIS A 177 15.99 -1.56 12.35
CA HIS A 177 15.07 -1.80 11.24
C HIS A 177 15.70 -2.73 10.21
N ASP A 178 14.92 -3.68 9.69
CA ASP A 178 15.36 -4.56 8.60
C ASP A 178 15.59 -3.78 7.29
N ILE A 179 16.37 -4.36 6.38
CA ILE A 179 16.64 -3.73 5.09
C ILE A 179 15.38 -3.60 4.26
N THR A 180 15.28 -2.51 3.52
CA THR A 180 14.14 -2.25 2.62
C THR A 180 14.61 -2.06 1.19
N ASN A 181 13.68 -2.09 0.23
CA ASN A 181 13.97 -1.82 -1.19
C ASN A 181 14.46 -0.39 -1.47
N THR A 182 14.58 0.47 -0.45
CA THR A 182 15.19 1.81 -0.57
C THR A 182 16.68 1.82 -0.28
N GLN A 183 17.25 0.69 0.11
CA GLN A 183 18.69 0.49 0.32
C GLN A 183 19.28 -0.29 -0.84
N SER A 184 20.57 -0.11 -1.07
CA SER A 184 21.30 -0.87 -2.10
C SER A 184 22.08 -2.03 -1.49
N ILE A 185 22.12 -3.16 -2.21
CA ILE A 185 22.95 -4.32 -1.82
C ILE A 185 24.43 -4.08 -2.14
N LEU A 186 24.70 -3.31 -3.20
CA LEU A 186 26.03 -2.89 -3.63
C LEU A 186 26.09 -1.36 -3.63
N ASP A 187 27.27 -0.77 -3.45
CA ASP A 187 27.44 0.68 -3.45
C ASP A 187 26.88 1.31 -4.73
N ALA A 188 25.95 2.24 -4.57
CA ALA A 188 25.27 2.92 -5.67
C ALA A 188 24.99 4.38 -5.31
N PRO A 189 24.87 5.29 -6.30
CA PRO A 189 24.48 6.67 -6.04
C PRO A 189 23.11 6.73 -5.35
N HIS A 190 23.07 7.34 -4.17
CA HIS A 190 21.85 7.53 -3.41
C HIS A 190 21.82 8.91 -2.75
N LYS A 191 20.63 9.50 -2.62
CA LYS A 191 20.45 10.86 -2.04
C LYS A 191 20.80 10.92 -0.55
N ASP A 192 20.63 9.81 0.14
CA ASP A 192 21.03 9.59 1.52
C ASP A 192 22.30 8.73 1.47
N LEU A 193 23.46 9.32 1.78
CA LEU A 193 24.78 8.71 1.61
C LEU A 193 25.02 7.47 2.48
N ARG A 194 24.07 7.11 3.36
CA ARG A 194 24.16 5.95 4.25
C ARG A 194 23.22 4.81 3.87
N ARG A 195 22.38 5.00 2.84
CA ARG A 195 21.40 4.00 2.38
C ARG A 195 21.80 3.36 1.07
#